data_AF-A0A7S0QVJ4-F1
#
_entry.id   AF-A0A7S0QVJ4-F1
#
_cell.length_a   1.000
_cell.length_b   1.000
_cell.length_c   1.000
_cell.angle_alpha   90.00
_cell.angle_beta   90.00
_cell.angle_gamma   90.00
#
_symmetry.space_group_name_H-M   'P 1'
#
loop_
_entity.id
_entity.type
_entity.pdbx_description
1 polymer ?
#
loop_
_entity_poly.entity_id
_entity_poly.type
_entity_poly.pdbx_seq_one_letter_code
_entity_poly.pdbx_strand_id
1 'polypeptide(L)'
;ARAVLRRVEEAVAKDKPLTLLKVADMARPLETEAKKGGGTAPFGKERCEQLLCHMITSGVLKEFVQHTAFSTNSYLRVGQSGKDVLEGRQKVLLEELVVKDGAAKAKA
;
A
#
# COMPACT_ATOMS: atom_id res chain seq x y z
N ALA A 1 5.44 -3.09 -2.85
CA ALA A 1 5.06 -2.12 -3.90
C ALA A 1 4.76 -2.77 -5.26
N ARG A 2 5.75 -3.33 -5.99
CA ARG A 2 5.55 -3.90 -7.34
C ARG A 2 4.45 -4.95 -7.45
N ALA A 3 4.40 -5.91 -6.52
CA ALA A 3 3.35 -6.93 -6.50
C ALA A 3 1.95 -6.33 -6.37
N VAL A 4 1.80 -5.30 -5.53
CA VAL A 4 0.54 -4.57 -5.35
C VAL A 4 0.14 -3.84 -6.63
N LEU A 5 1.09 -3.15 -7.28
CA LEU A 5 0.84 -2.43 -8.53
C LEU A 5 0.35 -3.35 -9.65
N ARG A 6 0.99 -4.51 -9.83
CA ARG A 6 0.55 -5.51 -10.83
C ARG A 6 -0.88 -5.97 -10.58
N ARG A 7 -1.25 -6.22 -9.32
CA ARG A 7 -2.61 -6.64 -8.97
C ARG A 7 -3.65 -5.54 -9.24
N VAL A 8 -3.29 -4.28 -9.02
CA VAL A 8 -4.15 -3.15 -9.37
C VAL A 8 -4.30 -3.03 -10.89
N GLU A 9 -3.24 -3.16 -11.68
CA GLU A 9 -3.33 -3.17 -13.15
C GLU A 9 -4.19 -4.32 -13.68
N GLU A 10 -3.97 -5.54 -13.18
CA GLU A 10 -4.75 -6.72 -13.58
C GLU A 10 -6.23 -6.55 -13.26
N ALA A 11 -6.57 -5.94 -12.12
CA ALA A 11 -7.94 -5.75 -11.71
C ALA A 11 -8.64 -4.66 -12.54
N VAL A 12 -7.93 -3.56 -12.83
CA VAL A 12 -8.41 -2.52 -13.75
C VAL A 12 -8.59 -3.08 -15.17
N ALA A 13 -7.65 -3.90 -15.66
CA ALA A 13 -7.76 -4.54 -16.98
C ALA A 13 -8.94 -5.53 -17.09
N LYS A 14 -9.40 -6.07 -15.95
CA LYS A 14 -10.58 -6.96 -15.86
C LYS A 14 -11.88 -6.21 -15.55
N ASP A 15 -11.87 -4.88 -15.65
CA ASP A 15 -13.02 -4.01 -15.33
C ASP A 15 -13.55 -4.20 -13.90
N LYS A 16 -12.63 -4.50 -12.96
CA LYS A 16 -12.92 -4.72 -11.54
C LYS A 16 -12.02 -3.83 -10.71
N PRO A 17 -12.29 -2.51 -10.67
CA PRO A 17 -11.46 -1.58 -9.93
C PRO A 17 -11.50 -1.87 -8.42
N LEU A 18 -10.36 -1.68 -7.76
CA LEU A 18 -10.17 -2.06 -6.36
C LEU A 18 -10.18 -0.84 -5.45
N THR A 19 -10.83 -0.96 -4.30
CA THR A 19 -10.76 0.04 -3.23
C THR A 19 -9.48 -0.14 -2.40
N LEU A 20 -9.06 0.90 -1.69
CA LEU A 20 -7.89 0.84 -0.81
C LEU A 20 -7.99 -0.31 0.20
N LEU A 21 -9.15 -0.47 0.83
CA LEU A 21 -9.41 -1.55 1.77
C LEU A 21 -9.23 -2.93 1.12
N LYS A 22 -9.73 -3.12 -0.10
CA LYS A 22 -9.59 -4.40 -0.81
C LYS A 22 -8.13 -4.71 -1.15
N VAL A 23 -7.35 -3.68 -1.50
CA VAL A 23 -5.91 -3.83 -1.76
C VAL A 23 -5.14 -4.17 -0.48
N ALA A 24 -5.43 -3.50 0.64
CA ALA A 24 -4.83 -3.80 1.94
C ALA A 24 -5.15 -5.23 2.40
N ASP A 25 -6.40 -5.66 2.23
CA ASP A 25 -6.84 -7.02 2.57
C ASP A 25 -6.12 -8.11 1.74
N MET A 26 -5.77 -7.81 0.48
CA MET A 26 -5.01 -8.69 -0.42
C MET A 26 -3.49 -8.66 -0.21
N ALA A 27 -2.97 -7.70 0.55
CA ALA A 27 -1.56 -7.63 0.88
C ALA A 27 -1.17 -8.57 2.05
N ARG A 28 -2.15 -9.01 2.84
CA ARG A 28 -1.98 -10.05 3.88
C ARG A 28 -1.24 -11.32 3.40
N PRO A 29 -1.58 -11.95 2.27
CA PRO A 29 -0.83 -13.10 1.76
C PRO A 29 0.59 -12.78 1.23
N LEU A 30 0.93 -11.51 0.97
CA LEU A 30 2.29 -11.13 0.56
C LEU A 30 3.27 -11.15 1.76
N GLU A 31 2.77 -11.14 3.00
CA GLU A 31 3.56 -11.40 4.21
C GLU A 31 4.17 -12.80 4.22
N THR A 32 3.47 -13.79 3.64
CA THR A 32 3.93 -15.18 3.64
C THR A 32 5.09 -15.39 2.66
N GLU A 33 5.10 -14.64 1.55
CA GLU A 33 6.17 -14.63 0.55
C GLU A 33 7.40 -13.84 1.04
N ALA A 34 7.19 -12.74 1.77
CA ALA A 34 8.27 -11.94 2.37
C ALA A 34 9.05 -12.70 3.47
N LYS A 35 8.38 -13.63 4.18
CA LYS A 35 9.04 -14.53 5.16
C LYS A 35 10.04 -15.49 4.51
N LYS A 36 9.89 -15.87 3.24
CA LYS A 36 10.88 -16.71 2.53
C LYS A 36 12.14 -15.94 2.10
N GLY A 37 12.09 -14.61 2.08
CA GLY A 37 13.18 -13.74 1.61
C GLY A 37 13.99 -13.05 2.72
N GLY A 38 13.83 -13.45 3.99
CA GLY A 38 14.60 -12.85 5.10
C GLY A 38 14.08 -11.48 5.59
N GLY A 39 12.81 -11.13 5.31
CA GLY A 39 12.22 -9.89 5.80
C GLY A 39 11.88 -9.93 7.30
N THR A 40 12.57 -9.12 8.08
CA THR A 40 12.33 -8.92 9.53
C THR A 40 11.15 -7.99 9.77
N ALA A 41 9.95 -8.56 9.95
CA ALA A 41 8.80 -8.08 10.72
C ALA A 41 7.49 -8.48 10.02
N PRO A 42 6.41 -8.84 10.76
CA PRO A 42 5.08 -8.97 10.18
C PRO A 42 4.70 -7.65 9.53
N PHE A 43 4.40 -7.69 8.22
CA PHE A 43 3.98 -6.53 7.47
C PHE A 43 2.46 -6.40 7.63
N GLY A 44 2.04 -6.05 8.85
CA GLY A 44 0.64 -6.04 9.25
C GLY A 44 -0.25 -5.14 8.39
N LYS A 45 -1.57 -5.31 8.51
CA LYS A 45 -2.57 -4.55 7.74
C LYS A 45 -2.37 -3.04 7.84
N GLU A 46 -2.09 -2.53 9.03
CA GLU A 46 -1.84 -1.10 9.26
C GLU A 46 -0.63 -0.58 8.47
N ARG A 47 0.45 -1.35 8.44
CA ARG A 47 1.66 -1.01 7.66
C ARG A 47 1.41 -1.06 6.16
N CYS A 48 0.55 -1.99 5.71
CA CYS A 48 0.07 -2.00 4.33
C CYS A 48 -0.73 -0.75 3.99
N GLU A 49 -1.65 -0.33 4.86
CA GLU A 49 -2.45 0.88 4.66
C GLU A 49 -1.57 2.13 4.62
N GLN A 50 -0.60 2.25 5.53
CA GLN A 50 0.38 3.34 5.50
C GLN A 50 1.20 3.34 4.20
N LEU A 51 1.66 2.17 3.74
CA LEU A 51 2.36 2.06 2.45
C LEU A 51 1.46 2.49 1.29
N LEU A 52 0.19 2.09 1.27
CA LEU A 52 -0.75 2.48 0.22
C LEU A 52 -0.98 4.00 0.22
N CYS A 53 -1.17 4.60 1.39
CA CYS A 53 -1.27 6.06 1.54
C CYS A 53 -0.03 6.76 0.99
N HIS A 54 1.17 6.29 1.36
CA HIS A 54 2.42 6.84 0.84
C HIS A 54 2.55 6.66 -0.69
N MET A 55 2.11 5.53 -1.23
CA MET A 55 2.09 5.30 -2.68
C MET A 55 1.11 6.23 -3.42
N ILE A 56 0.00 6.61 -2.79
CA ILE A 56 -0.95 7.57 -3.36
C ILE A 56 -0.35 8.98 -3.35
N THR A 57 0.21 9.42 -2.21
CA THR A 57 0.78 10.77 -2.09
C THR A 57 2.04 10.95 -2.94
N SER A 58 2.83 9.89 -3.15
CA SER A 58 3.99 9.90 -4.06
C SER A 58 3.63 9.77 -5.55
N GLY A 59 2.34 9.69 -5.90
CA GLY A 59 1.87 9.60 -7.28
C GLY A 59 2.16 8.25 -7.98
N VAL A 60 2.56 7.24 -7.21
CA VAL A 60 2.75 5.86 -7.67
C VAL A 60 1.40 5.18 -7.90
N LEU A 61 0.45 5.40 -7.00
CA LEU A 61 -0.96 5.09 -7.15
C LEU A 61 -1.75 6.38 -7.34
N LYS A 62 -2.89 6.28 -8.03
CA LYS A 62 -3.83 7.38 -8.17
C LYS A 62 -5.22 6.90 -7.80
N GLU A 63 -5.91 7.71 -7.00
CA GLU A 63 -7.32 7.50 -6.72
C GLU A 63 -8.15 8.08 -7.87
N PHE A 64 -9.22 7.38 -8.23
CA PHE A 64 -10.27 7.90 -9.07
C PHE A 64 -11.60 7.65 -8.41
N VAL A 65 -12.52 8.57 -8.68
CA VAL A 65 -13.78 8.63 -7.98
C VAL A 65 -14.89 8.25 -8.94
N GLN A 66 -15.79 7.40 -8.48
CA GLN A 66 -17.00 7.03 -9.20
C GLN A 66 -18.21 7.51 -8.41
N HIS A 67 -19.00 8.38 -9.04
CA HIS A 67 -20.26 8.85 -8.50
C HIS A 67 -21.37 7.84 -8.80
N THR A 68 -22.10 7.46 -7.76
CA THR A 68 -23.30 6.64 -7.82
C THR A 68 -24.47 7.42 -7.23
N ALA A 69 -25.70 6.94 -7.41
CA ALA A 69 -26.90 7.64 -6.95
C ALA A 69 -26.92 7.97 -5.44
N PHE A 70 -26.16 7.24 -4.61
CA PHE A 70 -26.18 7.36 -3.15
C PHE A 70 -24.80 7.59 -2.52
N SER A 71 -23.73 7.52 -3.30
CA SER A 71 -22.36 7.58 -2.76
C SER A 71 -21.34 7.97 -3.82
N THR A 72 -20.24 8.52 -3.35
CA THR A 72 -19.04 8.80 -4.13
C THR A 72 -17.95 7.82 -3.69
N ASN A 73 -17.71 6.79 -4.49
CA ASN A 73 -16.78 5.71 -4.14
C ASN A 73 -15.39 5.97 -4.74
N SER A 74 -14.34 5.67 -3.98
CA SER A 74 -12.95 5.83 -4.42
C SER A 74 -12.31 4.49 -4.76
N TYR A 75 -11.64 4.45 -5.90
CA TYR A 75 -10.93 3.28 -6.41
C TYR A 75 -9.50 3.63 -6.79
N LEU A 76 -8.63 2.62 -6.86
CA LEU A 76 -7.22 2.76 -7.16
C LEU A 76 -6.90 2.39 -8.60
N ARG A 77 -6.01 3.17 -9.20
CA ARG A 77 -5.34 2.87 -10.46
C ARG A 77 -3.84 3.18 -10.36
N VAL A 78 -3.06 2.70 -11.31
CA VAL A 78 -1.64 3.05 -11.39
C VAL A 78 -1.48 4.53 -11.76
N GLY A 79 -0.65 5.24 -11.00
CA GLY A 79 -0.33 6.64 -11.21
C GLY A 79 0.81 6.84 -12.21
N GLN A 80 1.17 8.10 -12.48
CA GLN A 80 2.22 8.45 -13.45
C GLN A 80 3.57 7.83 -13.07
N SER A 81 3.93 7.90 -11.78
CA SER A 81 5.18 7.35 -11.24
C SER A 81 5.12 5.83 -11.05
N GLY A 82 3.96 5.21 -11.25
CA GLY A 82 3.77 3.78 -11.03
C GLY A 82 4.47 2.91 -12.08
N LYS A 83 4.60 3.41 -13.31
CA LYS A 83 5.33 2.71 -14.39
C LYS A 83 6.81 2.56 -14.07
N ASP A 84 7.44 3.61 -13.54
CA ASP A 84 8.86 3.57 -13.15
C ASP A 84 9.12 2.60 -11.99
N VAL A 85 8.15 2.45 -11.08
CA VAL A 85 8.22 1.45 -10.00
C VAL A 85 8.02 0.03 -10.55
N LEU A 86 7.11 -0.17 -11.51
CA LEU A 86 6.92 -1.46 -12.18
C LEU A 86 8.18 -1.89 -12.94
N GLU A 87 8.80 -0.96 -13.67
CA GLU A 87 10.04 -1.19 -14.43
C GLU A 87 11.29 -1.23 -13.53
N GLY A 88 11.19 -0.72 -12.29
CA GLY A 88 12.23 -0.86 -11.26
C GLY A 88 13.27 0.25 -11.26
N ARG A 89 13.00 1.30 -12.05
CA ARG A 89 13.76 2.54 -12.06
C ARG A 89 13.59 3.33 -10.76
N GLN A 90 12.45 3.16 -10.09
CA GLN A 90 12.14 3.84 -8.84
C GLN A 90 11.80 2.86 -7.72
N LYS A 91 12.35 3.08 -6.53
CA LYS A 91 12.01 2.34 -5.30
C LYS A 91 11.08 3.17 -4.44
N VAL A 92 10.12 2.51 -3.79
CA VAL A 92 9.25 3.14 -2.78
C VAL A 92 9.84 2.82 -1.42
N LEU A 93 10.30 3.84 -0.71
CA LEU A 93 10.87 3.74 0.64
C LEU A 93 9.81 4.28 1.60
N LEU A 94 9.39 3.46 2.56
CA LEU A 94 8.52 3.90 3.64
C LEU A 94 9.40 4.09 4.88
N GLU A 95 9.59 5.34 5.29
CA GLU A 95 10.25 5.67 6.55
C GLU A 95 9.24 5.61 7.68
N GLU A 96 9.57 4.88 8.75
CA GLU A 96 8.71 4.68 9.91
C GLU A 96 9.34 5.39 11.10
N LEU A 97 8.62 6.36 11.66
CA LEU A 97 9.01 7.00 12.91
C LEU A 97 8.76 6.03 14.06
N VAL A 98 9.82 5.35 14.50
CA VAL A 98 9.78 4.55 15.72
C VAL A 98 9.86 5.49 16.91
N VAL A 99 8.70 5.95 17.40
CA VAL A 99 8.62 6.64 18.69
C VAL A 99 8.90 5.61 19.78
N LYS A 100 10.12 5.62 20.33
CA LYS A 100 10.42 4.89 21.56
C LYS A 100 9.76 5.68 22.69
N ASP A 101 8.58 5.25 23.12
CA ASP A 101 8.01 5.71 24.39
C ASP A 101 8.97 5.32 25.52
N GLY A 102 9.79 6.29 25.91
CA GLY A 102 10.65 6.22 27.08
C GLY A 102 9.79 6.25 28.33
N ALA A 103 9.32 5.09 28.78
CA ALA A 103 8.76 4.93 30.11
C ALA A 103 9.88 5.10 31.15
N ALA A 104 10.16 6.35 31.51
CA ALA A 104 10.87 6.70 32.73
C ALA A 104 10.09 6.17 33.92
N LYS A 105 10.48 5.01 34.46
CA LYS A 105 10.11 4.63 35.83
C LYS A 105 11.00 5.42 36.77
N ALA A 106 10.51 6.58 37.21
CA ALA A 106 10.98 7.21 38.43
C ALA A 106 10.73 6.23 39.59
N LYS A 107 11.82 5.70 40.17
CA LYS A 107 11.80 5.11 41.51
C LYS A 107 12.12 6.25 42.48
N ALA A 108 11.18 6.58 43.35
CA ALA A 108 11.39 7.21 44.64
C ALA A 108 10.77 6.28 45.69
#